data_AF-A0A537WMD7-F1
#
_entry.id   AF-A0A537WMD7-F1
#
_cell.length_a   1.000
_cell.length_b   1.000
_cell.length_c   1.000
_cell.angle_alpha   90.00
_cell.angle_beta   90.00
_cell.angle_gamma   90.00
#
_symmetry.space_group_name_H-M   'P 1'
#
loop_
_entity.id
_entity.type
_entity.pdbx_description
1 polymer ?
#
loop_
_entity_poly.entity_id
_entity_poly.type
_entity_poly.pdbx_seq_one_letter_code
_entity_poly.pdbx_strand_id
1 'polypeptide(L)' 'MDERTEGTCPVCEQGDLISITMSVGGRELAFTTCHLCEAKWWYRDGRAVPLQSVIGTVAPKD' A
#
# COMPACT_ATOMS: atom_id res chain seq x y z
N MET A 1 -5.59 14.55 7.56
CA MET A 1 -5.84 13.22 8.12
C MET A 1 -5.30 12.24 7.10
N ASP A 2 -4.18 11.62 7.41
CA ASP A 2 -3.58 10.57 6.61
C ASP A 2 -4.51 9.36 6.63
N GLU A 3 -4.99 8.91 5.47
CA GLU A 3 -5.85 7.74 5.30
C GLU A 3 -5.09 6.41 5.45
N ARG A 4 -3.84 6.46 5.94
CA ARG A 4 -3.05 5.27 6.27
C ARG A 4 -3.73 4.60 7.46
N THR A 5 -4.29 3.41 7.26
CA THR A 5 -4.94 2.63 8.31
C THR A 5 -3.95 2.37 9.44
N GLU A 6 -3.98 3.20 10.49
CA GLU A 6 -3.28 2.92 11.73
C GLU A 6 -4.00 1.75 12.42
N GLY A 7 -3.32 0.61 12.49
CA GLY A 7 -3.48 -0.32 13.61
C GLY A 7 -3.98 -1.73 13.33
N THR A 8 -4.71 -2.00 12.24
CA THR A 8 -5.25 -3.35 11.98
C THR A 8 -5.42 -3.71 10.50
N CYS A 9 -5.35 -5.00 10.20
CA CYS A 9 -5.65 -5.54 8.88
C CYS A 9 -7.14 -5.36 8.56
N PRO A 10 -7.51 -4.80 7.40
CA PRO A 10 -8.92 -4.61 7.03
C PRO A 10 -9.65 -5.92 6.69
N VAL A 11 -8.96 -7.07 6.69
CA VAL A 11 -9.52 -8.38 6.32
C VAL A 11 -9.71 -9.27 7.55
N CYS A 12 -8.69 -9.39 8.40
CA CYS A 12 -8.72 -10.27 9.58
C CYS A 12 -8.71 -9.52 10.92
N GLU A 13 -8.68 -8.18 10.88
CA GLU A 13 -8.73 -7.28 12.04
C GLU A 13 -7.55 -7.44 13.02
N GLN A 14 -6.48 -8.14 12.60
CA GLN A 14 -5.27 -8.32 13.40
C GLN A 14 -4.23 -7.22 13.16
N GLY A 15 -3.40 -6.94 14.17
CA GLY A 15 -2.40 -5.86 14.15
C GLY A 15 -1.02 -6.21 13.59
N ASP A 16 -0.78 -7.43 13.12
CA ASP A 16 0.53 -7.85 12.60
C ASP A 16 0.69 -7.42 11.12
N LEU A 17 1.14 -6.18 10.93
CA LEU A 17 1.26 -5.49 9.64
C LEU A 17 2.70 -5.08 9.35
N ILE A 18 3.12 -5.28 8.10
CA ILE A 18 4.39 -4.78 7.57
C ILE A 18 4.06 -3.69 6.55
N SER A 19 4.64 -2.50 6.73
CA SER A 19 4.50 -1.36 5.81
C SER A 19 5.85 -0.91 5.27
N ILE A 20 5.94 -0.71 3.96
CA ILE A 20 7.14 -0.27 3.25
C ILE A 20 6.79 0.96 2.43
N THR A 21 7.46 2.08 2.67
CA THR A 21 7.33 3.31 1.87
C THR A 21 8.48 3.42 0.87
N MET A 22 8.17 3.83 -0.36
CA MET A 22 9.12 3.96 -1.47
C MET A 22 8.76 5.15 -2.37
N SER A 23 9.76 5.72 -3.05
CA SER A 23 9.54 6.74 -4.08
C SER A 23 9.80 6.15 -5.46
N VAL A 24 8.80 6.20 -6.35
CA VAL A 24 8.86 5.65 -7.71
C VAL A 24 8.42 6.72 -8.69
N GLY A 25 9.30 7.09 -9.63
CA GLY A 25 8.99 8.12 -10.62
C GLY A 25 8.60 9.48 -10.00
N GLY A 26 9.14 9.80 -8.83
CA GLY A 26 8.84 11.01 -8.07
C GLY A 26 7.53 10.97 -7.26
N ARG A 27 6.86 9.83 -7.19
CA ARG A 27 5.62 9.63 -6.40
C ARG A 27 5.88 8.77 -5.17
N GLU A 28 5.26 9.12 -4.05
CA GLU A 28 5.32 8.31 -2.84
C GLU A 28 4.31 7.16 -2.92
N LEU A 29 4.80 5.95 -2.72
CA LEU A 29 4.01 4.73 -2.63
C LEU A 29 4.26 4.09 -1.27
N ALA A 30 3.22 3.54 -0.67
CA ALA A 30 3.35 2.63 0.47
C ALA A 30 2.69 1.30 0.14
N PHE A 31 3.40 0.21 0.41
CA PHE A 31 2.88 -1.15 0.37
C PHE A 31 2.66 -1.62 1.80
N THR A 32 1.50 -2.19 2.08
CA THR A 32 1.23 -2.84 3.37
C THR A 32 0.76 -4.26 3.15
N THR A 33 1.27 -5.18 3.96
CA THR A 33 0.83 -6.57 4.02
C THR A 33 0.52 -6.99 5.45
N CYS A 34 -0.54 -7.78 5.63
CA CYS A 34 -0.76 -8.50 6.87
C CYS A 34 0.08 -9.78 6.86
N HIS A 35 0.77 -10.08 7.96
CA HIS A 35 1.56 -11.30 8.06
C HIS A 35 0.70 -12.54 8.38
N LEU A 36 -0.51 -12.36 8.92
CA LEU A 36 -1.39 -13.46 9.33
C LEU A 36 -2.32 -13.96 8.22
N CYS A 37 -3.00 -13.06 7.51
CA CYS A 37 -3.93 -13.43 6.43
C CYS A 37 -3.41 -13.11 5.03
N GLU A 38 -2.18 -12.57 4.95
CA GLU A 38 -1.49 -12.23 3.70
C GLU A 38 -2.22 -11.19 2.82
N ALA A 39 -3.22 -10.49 3.37
CA ALA A 39 -3.86 -9.38 2.68
C ALA A 39 -2.84 -8.29 2.34
N LYS A 40 -2.95 -7.73 1.13
CA LYS A 40 -2.02 -6.75 0.57
C LYS A 40 -2.78 -5.54 0.03
N TRP A 41 -2.28 -4.35 0.30
CA TRP A 41 -2.86 -3.12 -0.21
C TRP A 41 -1.81 -2.03 -0.36
N TRP A 42 -2.22 -0.97 -1.05
CA TRP A 42 -1.33 0.09 -1.49
C TRP A 42 -1.88 1.44 -1.11
N TYR A 43 -0.97 2.35 -0.81
CA TYR A 43 -1.24 3.77 -0.73
C TYR A 43 -0.39 4.52 -1.74
N ARG A 44 -0.95 5.60 -2.28
CA ARG A 44 -0.22 6.59 -3.05
C ARG A 44 -0.53 7.96 -2.48
N ASP A 45 0.52 8.71 -2.14
CA ASP A 45 0.38 10.02 -1.49
C ASP A 45 -0.56 9.96 -0.26
N GLY A 46 -0.40 8.91 0.55
CA GLY A 46 -1.21 8.66 1.75
C GLY A 46 -2.63 8.09 1.53
N ARG A 47 -3.09 7.93 0.28
CA ARG A 47 -4.45 7.46 -0.05
C ARG A 47 -4.47 6.03 -0.55
N ALA A 48 -5.45 5.24 -0.11
CA ALA A 48 -5.61 3.86 -0.57
C ALA A 48 -5.87 3.82 -2.09
N VAL A 49 -5.14 2.95 -2.80
CA VAL A 49 -5.26 2.78 -4.26
C VAL A 49 -5.27 1.31 -4.66
N PRO A 50 -5.95 0.94 -5.76
CA PRO A 50 -5.90 -0.41 -6.27
C PRO A 50 -4.55 -0.70 -6.93
N LEU A 51 -4.12 -1.97 -6.92
CA LEU A 51 -2.85 -2.40 -7.50
C LEU A 51 -2.67 -1.96 -8.96
N GLN A 52 -3.73 -1.97 -9.77
CA GLN A 52 -3.67 -1.55 -11.17
C GLN A 52 -3.20 -0.10 -11.34
N SER A 53 -3.52 0.78 -10.38
CA SER A 53 -3.05 2.17 -10.36
C SER A 53 -1.58 2.31 -9.98
N VAL A 54 -0.99 1.30 -9.33
CA VAL A 54 0.44 1.22 -9.00
C VAL A 54 1.24 0.64 -10.17
N ILE A 55 0.74 -0.40 -10.83
CA ILE A 55 1.42 -1.06 -11.96
C ILE A 55 1.74 -0.05 -13.08
N GLY A 56 0.81 0.84 -13.42
CA GLY A 56 1.05 1.89 -14.42
C GLY A 56 2.10 2.94 -14.02
N THR A 57 2.55 2.95 -12.76
CA THR A 57 3.62 3.84 -12.26
C THR A 57 5.02 3.20 -12.40
N VAL A 58 5.10 1.86 -12.40
CA VAL A 58 6.36 1.10 -12.51
C VAL A 58 6.63 0.57 -13.92
N ALA A 59 5.59 0.44 -14.76
CA ALA A 59 5.75 0.01 -16.14
C ALA A 59 6.43 1.12 -16.97
N PRO A 60 7.52 0.82 -17.70
CA PRO A 60 8.06 1.77 -18.66
C PRO A 60 6.98 2.12 -19.69
N LYS A 61 6.85 3.41 -20.02
CA LYS A 61 6.12 3.84 -21.21
C LYS A 61 7.01 3.51 -22.40
N ASP A 62 6.58 2.55 -23.22
CA ASP A 62 7.10 2.36 -24.58
C ASP A 62 6.95 3.64 -25.42
#